data_AF-A0A9Q0N0V9-F1
#
_entry.id   AF-A0A9Q0N0V9-F1
#
_cell.length_a   1.000
_cell.length_b   1.000
_cell.length_c   1.000
_cell.angle_alpha   90.00
_cell.angle_beta   90.00
_cell.angle_gamma   90.00
#
_symmetry.space_group_name_H-M   'P 1'
#
loop_
_entity.id
_entity.type
_entity.pdbx_description
1 polymer ?
#
loop_
_entity_poly.entity_id
_entity_poly.type
_entity_poly.pdbx_seq_one_letter_code
_entity_poly.pdbx_strand_id
1 'polypeptide(L)'
;LQPPGEPNMANQKTYRIEEIPRDEVNLSEDELLIPVSHFYKDVFSAFGIPFYIKIKQGEQFAAVKDRLQKKLGVSDKEWEKYKFALISMGRADYINDDGVINLADFKPSPNQTASSTRSFLGLEHLNKTQKRSRFSYLEKAIKIYN
;
A
#
# COMPACT_ATOMS: atom_id res chain seq x y z
N LEU A 1 -13.14 7.40 -30.80
CA LEU A 1 -12.01 6.79 -31.54
C LEU A 1 -10.74 7.15 -30.80
N GLN A 2 -10.12 6.17 -30.13
CA GLN A 2 -8.86 6.37 -29.41
C GLN A 2 -7.73 6.43 -30.46
N PRO A 3 -6.78 7.36 -30.37
CA PRO A 3 -5.70 7.46 -31.34
C PRO A 3 -4.81 6.21 -31.29
N PRO A 4 -4.36 5.69 -32.44
CA PRO A 4 -3.53 4.49 -32.49
C PRO A 4 -2.10 4.85 -32.08
N GLY A 5 -1.61 4.28 -30.97
CA GLY A 5 -0.19 4.38 -30.59
C GLY A 5 0.11 4.58 -29.11
N GLU A 6 -0.88 4.81 -28.24
CA GLU A 6 -0.62 4.78 -26.80
C GLU A 6 -0.48 3.33 -26.32
N PRO A 7 0.66 2.92 -25.75
CA PRO A 7 0.76 1.61 -25.12
C PRO A 7 -0.29 1.55 -24.01
N ASN A 8 -1.15 0.55 -24.07
CA ASN A 8 -2.12 0.28 -23.02
C ASN A 8 -1.36 -0.02 -21.73
N MET A 9 -1.19 0.99 -20.88
CA MET A 9 -0.47 0.90 -19.60
C MET A 9 -1.15 -0.07 -18.61
N ALA A 10 -2.37 -0.54 -18.91
CA ALA A 10 -3.14 -1.43 -18.06
C ALA A 10 -2.57 -2.85 -17.91
N ASN A 11 -1.52 -3.23 -18.66
CA ASN A 11 -1.03 -4.61 -18.70
C ASN A 11 0.46 -4.79 -18.38
N GLN A 12 1.13 -3.78 -17.82
CA GLN A 12 2.54 -3.91 -17.43
C GLN A 12 2.67 -4.75 -16.13
N LYS A 13 3.01 -6.03 -16.27
CA LYS A 13 3.38 -6.88 -15.14
C LYS A 13 4.83 -6.60 -14.74
N THR A 14 5.06 -6.31 -13.46
CA THR A 14 6.39 -6.19 -12.88
C THR A 14 6.64 -7.41 -11.99
N TYR A 15 7.74 -8.11 -12.23
CA TYR A 15 8.18 -9.23 -11.42
C TYR A 15 9.32 -8.78 -10.51
N ARG A 16 9.30 -9.22 -9.24
CA ARG A 16 10.36 -8.97 -8.26
C ARG A 16 10.75 -10.27 -7.60
N ILE A 17 12.06 -10.50 -7.49
CA ILE A 17 12.62 -11.61 -6.71
C ILE A 17 13.25 -11.00 -5.47
N GLU A 18 12.91 -11.54 -4.30
CA GLU A 18 13.47 -11.12 -3.00
C GLU A 18 13.83 -12.35 -2.17
N GLU A 19 14.87 -12.21 -1.35
CA GLU A 19 15.23 -13.24 -0.36
C GLU A 19 14.17 -13.23 0.76
N ILE A 20 13.68 -14.42 1.13
CA ILE A 20 12.72 -14.55 2.23
C ILE A 20 13.47 -14.42 3.56
N PRO A 21 13.14 -13.43 4.42
CA PRO A 21 13.72 -13.32 5.75
C PRO A 21 13.50 -14.59 6.57
N ARG A 22 14.49 -14.98 7.40
CA ARG A 22 14.45 -16.24 8.17
C ARG A 22 13.19 -16.39 9.04
N ASP A 23 12.70 -15.28 9.57
CA ASP A 23 11.51 -15.18 10.42
C ASP A 23 10.17 -15.24 9.66
N GLU A 24 10.22 -15.19 8.32
CA GLU A 24 9.07 -15.32 7.41
C GLU A 24 9.01 -16.73 6.75
N VAL A 25 10.03 -17.58 6.92
CA VAL A 25 10.11 -18.92 6.30
C VAL A 25 9.10 -19.89 6.93
N ASN A 26 9.05 -19.94 8.25
CA ASN A 26 8.16 -20.84 9.00
C ASN A 26 7.20 -20.00 9.84
N LEU A 27 5.97 -19.88 9.35
CA LEU A 27 4.88 -19.20 10.07
C LEU A 27 4.16 -20.21 10.96
N SER A 28 3.83 -19.80 12.19
CA SER A 28 2.91 -20.56 13.05
C SER A 28 1.45 -20.37 12.62
N GLU A 29 0.54 -21.19 13.15
CA GLU A 29 -0.90 -21.14 12.81
C GLU A 29 -1.57 -19.80 13.17
N ASP A 30 -1.02 -19.12 14.18
CA ASP A 30 -1.43 -17.81 14.66
C ASP A 30 -0.62 -16.66 14.04
N GLU A 31 0.19 -16.94 13.01
CA GLU A 31 0.92 -15.95 12.23
C GLU A 31 0.43 -15.90 10.78
N LEU A 32 0.52 -14.72 10.16
CA LEU A 32 0.18 -14.53 8.76
C LEU A 32 1.13 -13.52 8.12
N LEU A 33 1.59 -13.85 6.91
CA LEU A 33 2.30 -12.90 6.06
C LEU A 33 1.29 -12.17 5.17
N ILE A 34 1.17 -10.86 5.32
CA ILE A 34 0.20 -10.03 4.58
C ILE A 34 0.91 -9.05 3.64
N PRO A 35 0.32 -8.75 2.46
CA PRO A 35 0.83 -7.72 1.59
C PRO A 35 0.59 -6.32 2.19
N VAL A 36 1.51 -5.42 1.88
CA VAL A 36 1.50 -4.01 2.27
C VAL A 36 1.69 -3.16 1.02
N SER A 37 0.90 -2.10 0.86
CA SER A 37 1.01 -1.16 -0.26
C SER A 37 0.87 0.28 0.21
N HIS A 38 1.57 1.20 -0.46
CA HIS A 38 1.47 2.63 -0.20
C HIS A 38 0.40 3.26 -1.09
N PHE A 39 -0.33 4.23 -0.57
CA PHE A 39 -1.30 5.03 -1.33
C PHE A 39 -1.40 6.45 -0.76
N TYR A 40 -2.10 7.34 -1.47
CA TYR A 40 -2.38 8.69 -0.96
C TYR A 40 -3.76 9.16 -1.39
N LYS A 41 -4.64 9.48 -0.41
CA LYS A 41 -6.05 9.88 -0.58
C LYS A 41 -6.98 8.84 -1.20
N ASP A 42 -6.53 8.16 -2.25
CA ASP A 42 -7.26 7.14 -3.00
C ASP A 42 -6.46 5.84 -3.02
N VAL A 43 -7.09 4.72 -2.66
CA VAL A 43 -6.48 3.39 -2.63
C VAL A 43 -6.01 2.92 -4.01
N PHE A 44 -6.59 3.45 -5.09
CA PHE A 44 -6.15 3.19 -6.47
C PHE A 44 -4.97 4.06 -6.87
N SER A 45 -4.68 5.13 -6.13
CA SER A 45 -3.48 5.97 -6.28
C SER A 45 -2.29 5.38 -5.51
N ALA A 46 -2.02 4.09 -5.76
CA ALA A 46 -0.92 3.37 -5.14
C ALA A 46 0.45 3.79 -5.73
N PHE A 47 1.50 3.73 -4.93
CA PHE A 47 2.86 4.06 -5.36
C PHE A 47 3.91 3.29 -4.56
N GLY A 48 5.18 3.52 -4.90
CA GLY A 48 6.29 2.91 -4.19
C GLY A 48 6.41 1.42 -4.49
N ILE A 49 7.02 0.71 -3.54
CA ILE A 49 7.33 -0.71 -3.71
C ILE A 49 6.50 -1.48 -2.67
N PRO A 50 5.53 -2.31 -3.08
CA PRO A 50 4.79 -3.14 -2.13
C PRO A 50 5.71 -4.18 -1.49
N PHE A 51 5.40 -4.62 -0.29
CA PHE A 51 6.19 -5.61 0.44
C PHE A 51 5.30 -6.43 1.35
N TYR A 52 5.87 -7.44 2.00
CA TYR A 52 5.16 -8.29 2.94
C TYR A 52 5.55 -7.96 4.38
N ILE A 53 4.60 -8.11 5.30
CA ILE A 53 4.88 -8.06 6.73
C ILE A 53 4.20 -9.20 7.46
N LYS A 54 4.91 -9.78 8.43
CA LYS A 54 4.36 -10.78 9.34
C LYS A 54 3.56 -10.10 10.45
N ILE A 55 2.35 -10.62 10.67
CA ILE A 55 1.45 -10.22 11.76
C ILE A 55 1.04 -11.46 12.55
N LYS A 56 0.67 -11.27 13.81
CA LYS A 56 0.24 -12.34 14.71
C LYS A 56 -1.15 -12.09 15.29
N GLN A 57 -1.94 -13.15 15.51
CA GLN A 57 -3.24 -13.03 16.16
C GLN A 57 -3.11 -12.41 17.55
N GLY A 58 -3.94 -11.41 17.86
CA GLY A 58 -3.96 -10.74 19.16
C GLY A 58 -2.79 -9.76 19.39
N GLU A 59 -1.96 -9.53 18.36
CA GLU A 59 -0.86 -8.60 18.43
C GLU A 59 -1.34 -7.13 18.49
N GLN A 60 -0.71 -6.32 19.34
CA GLN A 60 -0.97 -4.88 19.34
C GLN A 60 -0.47 -4.24 18.05
N PHE A 61 -1.30 -3.41 17.43
CA PHE A 61 -0.95 -2.77 16.17
C PHE A 61 0.26 -1.83 16.30
N ALA A 62 0.51 -1.26 17.49
CA ALA A 62 1.73 -0.52 17.80
C ALA A 62 3.01 -1.33 17.50
N ALA A 63 3.06 -2.61 17.87
CA ALA A 63 4.21 -3.47 17.59
C ALA A 63 4.40 -3.74 16.09
N VAL A 64 3.30 -3.78 15.33
CA VAL A 64 3.33 -3.87 13.87
C VAL A 64 3.86 -2.57 13.26
N LYS A 65 3.45 -1.41 13.78
CA LYS A 65 3.96 -0.09 13.35
C LYS A 65 5.46 0.03 13.56
N ASP A 66 5.98 -0.40 14.70
CA ASP A 66 7.42 -0.36 14.97
C ASP A 66 8.21 -1.20 13.95
N ARG A 67 7.70 -2.38 13.61
CA ARG A 67 8.30 -3.22 12.55
C ARG A 67 8.21 -2.58 11.18
N LEU A 68 7.08 -1.95 10.83
CA LEU A 68 6.92 -1.24 9.56
C LEU A 68 7.91 -0.07 9.46
N GLN A 69 8.00 0.76 10.49
CA GLN A 69 8.90 1.90 10.52
C GLN A 69 10.35 1.46 10.34
N LYS A 70 10.77 0.43 11.09
CA LYS A 70 12.11 -0.14 10.97
C LYS A 70 12.37 -0.73 9.58
N LYS A 71 11.39 -1.45 9.01
CA LYS A 71 11.50 -2.05 7.66
C LYS A 71 11.59 -0.98 6.56
N LEU A 72 10.92 0.16 6.74
CA LEU A 72 10.93 1.27 5.79
C LEU A 72 12.11 2.25 5.99
N GLY A 73 12.76 2.25 7.16
CA GLY A 73 13.86 3.17 7.47
C GLY A 73 13.43 4.64 7.52
N VAL A 74 12.18 4.91 7.92
CA VAL A 74 11.57 6.25 7.94
C VAL A 74 11.79 6.91 9.30
N SER A 75 12.16 8.20 9.32
CA SER A 75 12.35 8.95 10.58
C SER A 75 11.03 9.21 11.31
N ASP A 76 11.09 9.38 12.63
CA ASP A 76 9.89 9.54 13.48
C ASP A 76 8.98 10.68 13.00
N LYS A 77 9.57 11.84 12.67
CA LYS A 77 8.85 13.01 12.14
C LYS A 77 8.09 12.72 10.85
N GLU A 78 8.61 11.81 10.03
CA GLU A 78 7.93 11.40 8.80
C GLU A 78 6.88 10.33 9.08
N TRP A 79 7.18 9.42 10.00
CA TRP A 79 6.32 8.33 10.42
C TRP A 79 5.00 8.81 11.04
N GLU A 80 5.02 9.90 11.82
CA GLU A 80 3.83 10.55 12.39
C GLU A 80 2.77 10.95 11.35
N LYS A 81 3.14 11.06 10.06
CA LYS A 81 2.24 11.43 8.98
C LYS A 81 1.54 10.24 8.32
N TYR A 82 1.94 9.02 8.68
CA TYR A 82 1.37 7.81 8.13
C TYR A 82 0.02 7.51 8.77
N LYS A 83 -0.94 7.12 7.94
CA LYS A 83 -2.16 6.46 8.40
C LYS A 83 -2.20 5.05 7.86
N PHE A 84 -2.87 4.17 8.60
CA PHE A 84 -2.89 2.75 8.32
C PHE A 84 -4.33 2.31 8.14
N ALA A 85 -4.58 1.50 7.12
CA ALA A 85 -5.91 1.01 6.83
C ALA A 85 -5.88 -0.45 6.38
N LEU A 86 -6.88 -1.21 6.79
CA LEU A 86 -7.21 -2.47 6.13
C LEU A 86 -7.88 -2.15 4.80
N ILE A 87 -7.30 -2.63 3.71
CA ILE A 87 -7.86 -2.45 2.37
C ILE A 87 -8.52 -3.73 1.92
N SER A 88 -9.82 -3.67 1.62
CA SER A 88 -10.59 -4.80 1.09
C SER A 88 -11.58 -4.31 0.04
N MET A 89 -11.61 -4.97 -1.13
CA MET A 89 -12.53 -4.63 -2.22
C MET A 89 -12.53 -3.13 -2.60
N GLY A 90 -11.36 -2.49 -2.57
CA GLY A 90 -11.19 -1.06 -2.88
C GLY A 90 -11.69 -0.09 -1.80
N ARG A 91 -12.03 -0.57 -0.61
CA ARG A 91 -12.40 0.26 0.55
C ARG A 91 -11.29 0.26 1.59
N ALA A 92 -11.09 1.40 2.25
CA ALA A 92 -10.09 1.58 3.30
C ALA A 92 -10.78 1.73 4.66
N ASP A 93 -10.53 0.79 5.56
CA ASP A 93 -10.97 0.83 6.95
C ASP A 93 -9.77 1.18 7.84
N TYR A 94 -9.73 2.41 8.36
CA TYR A 94 -8.57 2.92 9.11
C TYR A 94 -8.43 2.25 10.47
N ILE A 95 -7.18 1.92 10.83
CA ILE A 95 -6.80 1.22 12.05
C ILE A 95 -6.31 2.24 13.08
N ASN A 96 -6.86 2.19 14.29
CA ASN A 96 -6.47 3.04 15.40
C ASN A 96 -5.16 2.56 16.07
N ASP A 97 -4.55 3.44 16.86
CA ASP A 97 -3.28 3.16 17.56
C ASP A 97 -3.40 2.05 18.62
N ASP A 98 -4.57 1.91 19.23
CA ASP A 98 -4.93 0.87 20.19
C ASP A 98 -5.47 -0.41 19.53
N GLY A 99 -5.41 -0.48 18.20
CA GLY A 99 -5.89 -1.64 17.44
C GLY A 99 -5.19 -2.94 17.83
N VAL A 100 -5.93 -4.04 17.73
CA VAL A 100 -5.43 -5.39 17.94
C VAL A 100 -5.62 -6.17 16.65
N ILE A 101 -4.58 -6.90 16.23
CA ILE A 101 -4.61 -7.71 15.02
C ILE A 101 -5.56 -8.89 15.20
N ASN A 102 -6.51 -8.99 14.29
CA ASN A 102 -7.30 -10.19 14.06
C ASN A 102 -7.00 -10.72 12.65
N LEU A 103 -6.41 -11.92 12.57
CA LEU A 103 -6.03 -12.54 11.31
C LEU A 103 -7.23 -12.83 10.40
N ALA A 104 -8.44 -12.97 10.97
CA ALA A 104 -9.66 -13.16 10.19
C ALA A 104 -9.93 -11.98 9.24
N ASP A 105 -9.53 -10.77 9.61
CA ASP A 105 -9.76 -9.54 8.81
C ASP A 105 -8.92 -9.52 7.52
N PHE A 106 -7.80 -10.26 7.52
CA PHE A 106 -6.87 -10.39 6.40
C PHE A 106 -7.08 -11.67 5.58
N LYS A 107 -7.88 -12.60 6.08
CA LYS A 107 -8.23 -13.83 5.38
C LYS A 107 -9.47 -13.60 4.50
N PRO A 108 -9.55 -14.22 3.31
CA PRO A 108 -10.76 -14.15 2.50
C PRO A 108 -11.93 -14.75 3.27
N SER A 109 -13.08 -14.06 3.26
CA SER A 109 -14.30 -14.59 3.87
C SER A 109 -14.69 -15.92 3.19
N PRO A 110 -15.22 -16.91 3.92
CA PRO A 110 -15.63 -18.19 3.34
C PRO A 110 -16.70 -18.06 2.23
N ASN A 111 -17.43 -16.93 2.20
CA ASN A 111 -18.42 -16.64 1.16
C ASN A 111 -17.84 -15.89 -0.06
N GLN A 112 -16.57 -15.52 -0.03
CA GLN A 112 -15.90 -14.88 -1.17
C GLN A 112 -15.36 -15.95 -2.13
N THR A 113 -15.65 -15.77 -3.41
CA THR A 113 -15.11 -16.64 -4.47
C THR A 113 -13.57 -16.59 -4.47
N ALA A 114 -12.91 -17.65 -4.91
CA ALA A 114 -11.45 -17.73 -5.00
C ALA A 114 -10.79 -16.61 -5.85
N SER A 115 -11.59 -15.83 -6.61
CA SER A 115 -11.16 -14.67 -7.38
C SER A 115 -11.18 -13.34 -6.59
N SER A 116 -11.68 -13.31 -5.36
CA SER A 116 -11.65 -12.10 -4.54
C SER A 116 -10.23 -11.78 -4.11
N THR A 117 -9.81 -10.54 -4.36
CA THR A 117 -8.50 -10.04 -3.93
C THR A 117 -8.41 -10.10 -2.40
N ARG A 118 -7.37 -10.76 -1.87
CA ARG A 118 -7.11 -10.77 -0.43
C ARG A 118 -6.98 -9.34 0.10
N SER A 119 -7.50 -9.12 1.30
CA SER A 119 -7.29 -7.86 2.01
C SER A 119 -5.80 -7.62 2.27
N PHE A 120 -5.39 -6.37 2.34
CA PHE A 120 -4.00 -5.98 2.54
C PHE A 120 -3.87 -4.76 3.45
N LEU A 121 -2.67 -4.50 3.96
CA LEU A 121 -2.40 -3.31 4.77
C LEU A 121 -2.02 -2.13 3.88
N GLY A 122 -2.82 -1.07 3.93
CA GLY A 122 -2.57 0.18 3.25
C GLY A 122 -1.80 1.17 4.13
N LEU A 123 -0.75 1.78 3.57
CA LEU A 123 0.01 2.87 4.17
C LEU A 123 -0.33 4.17 3.45
N GLU A 124 -1.18 5.01 4.05
CA GLU A 124 -1.50 6.32 3.49
C GLU A 124 -0.42 7.34 3.87
N HIS A 125 0.28 7.88 2.88
CA HIS A 125 1.19 9.01 3.07
C HIS A 125 1.52 9.70 1.75
N LEU A 126 2.12 10.90 1.83
CA LEU A 126 2.61 11.60 0.64
C LEU A 126 3.76 10.84 -0.02
N ASN A 127 3.69 10.69 -1.34
CA ASN A 127 4.80 10.18 -2.13
C ASN A 127 5.91 11.25 -2.25
N LYS A 128 7.07 10.99 -1.64
CA LYS A 128 8.25 11.87 -1.72
C LYS A 128 9.21 11.56 -2.86
N THR A 129 9.07 10.40 -3.50
CA THR A 129 9.90 9.99 -4.64
C THR A 129 9.40 10.56 -5.97
N GLN A 130 8.18 11.12 -6.00
CA GLN A 130 7.73 11.95 -7.12
C GLN A 130 8.64 13.16 -7.25
N LYS A 131 9.62 13.07 -8.15
CA LYS A 131 10.24 14.25 -8.75
C LYS A 131 9.10 15.06 -9.35
N ARG A 132 8.80 16.22 -8.74
CA ARG A 132 7.86 17.21 -9.27
C ARG A 132 8.22 17.41 -10.75
N SER A 133 7.33 17.02 -11.66
CA SER A 133 7.53 17.25 -13.10
C SER A 133 7.90 18.73 -13.29
N ARG A 134 9.11 18.99 -13.81
CA ARG A 134 9.60 20.36 -14.06
C ARG A 134 9.11 20.92 -15.39
N PHE A 135 7.90 20.54 -15.82
CA PHE A 135 7.31 21.09 -17.04
C PHE A 135 6.03 21.87 -16.72
N SER A 136 6.23 23.06 -16.15
CA SER A 136 5.27 24.17 -16.23
C SER A 136 5.87 25.24 -17.17
N TYR A 137 6.18 24.85 -18.41
CA TYR A 137 6.57 25.79 -19.48
C TYR A 137 5.47 25.94 -20.55
N LEU A 138 4.43 25.09 -20.50
CA LEU A 138 3.34 25.06 -21.49
C LEU A 138 2.01 25.61 -20.95
N GLU A 139 1.87 25.83 -19.65
CA GLU A 139 0.69 26.50 -19.07
C GLU A 139 0.93 28.01 -18.98
N LYS A 140 0.81 28.71 -20.12
CA LYS A 140 0.62 30.17 -20.13
C LYS A 140 -0.80 30.48 -20.58
N ALA A 141 -1.43 31.43 -19.91
CA ALA A 141 -2.73 31.95 -20.30
C ALA A 141 -2.69 32.47 -21.76
N ILE A 142 -3.63 32.02 -22.58
CA ILE A 142 -3.83 32.54 -23.93
C ILE A 142 -4.59 33.86 -23.80
N LYS A 143 -3.99 34.95 -24.29
CA LYS A 143 -4.63 36.26 -24.39
C LYS A 143 -5.08 36.47 -25.83
N ILE A 144 -6.35 36.77 -26.03
CA ILE A 144 -6.90 37.20 -27.33
C ILE A 144 -7.01 38.73 -27.26
N TYR A 145 -6.39 39.42 -28.22
CA TYR A 145 -6.55 40.85 -28.42
C TYR A 145 -7.54 41.07 -29.58
N ASN A 146 -8.50 41.97 -29.38
CA ASN A 146 -9.45 42.41 -30.41
C ASN A 146 -8.79 43.39 -31.38
#